data_AF-A0AAD5Q0K7-F1
#
_entry.id   AF-A0AAD5Q0K7-F1
#
_cell.length_a   1.000
_cell.length_b   1.000
_cell.length_c   1.000
_cell.angle_alpha   90.00
_cell.angle_beta   90.00
_cell.angle_gamma   90.00
#
_symmetry.space_group_name_H-M   'P 1'
#
loop_
_entity.id
_entity.type
_entity.pdbx_description
1 polymer ?
#
loop_
_entity_poly.entity_id
_entity_poly.type
_entity_poly.pdbx_seq_one_letter_code
_entity_poly.pdbx_strand_id
1 'polypeptide(L)' 'MAGDHAAESQFSGMAKYFNSTTIRGRANVALATYGFIGVIVLYNMVKPSKAPAKAAH' A
#
# COMPACT_ATOMS: atom_id res chain seq x y z
N MET A 1 7.47 6.94 25.61
CA MET A 1 7.02 7.96 24.64
C MET A 1 5.70 8.56 25.12
N ALA A 2 5.73 9.67 25.85
CA ALA A 2 4.50 10.31 26.34
C ALA A 2 3.80 11.16 25.24
N GLY A 3 4.51 11.57 24.20
CA GLY A 3 3.96 12.38 23.10
C GLY A 3 3.18 11.59 22.04
N ASP A 4 3.45 10.29 21.87
CA ASP A 4 2.79 9.48 20.83
C ASP A 4 1.30 9.24 21.12
N HIS A 5 0.92 9.08 22.39
CA HIS A 5 -0.49 8.86 22.76
C HIS A 5 -1.35 10.13 22.63
N ALA A 6 -0.78 11.30 22.93
CA ALA A 6 -1.43 12.59 22.68
C ALA A 6 -1.51 12.89 21.18
N ALA A 7 -0.51 12.44 20.41
CA ALA A 7 -0.54 12.55 18.96
C ALA A 7 -1.53 11.58 18.31
N GLU A 8 -1.81 10.42 18.91
CA GLU A 8 -2.81 9.47 18.40
C GLU A 8 -4.27 9.92 18.63
N SER A 9 -4.55 10.65 19.72
CA SER A 9 -5.91 11.10 20.05
C SER A 9 -6.40 12.24 19.16
N GLN A 10 -5.50 12.97 18.49
CA GLN A 10 -5.86 14.04 17.55
C GLN A 10 -6.37 13.50 16.19
N PHE A 11 -6.10 12.23 15.88
CA PHE A 11 -6.49 11.62 14.61
C PHE A 11 -7.71 10.71 14.79
N SER A 12 -8.65 10.80 13.85
CA SER A 12 -9.86 9.98 13.82
C SER A 12 -10.00 9.23 12.50
N GLY A 13 -10.83 8.18 12.50
CA GLY A 13 -11.10 7.37 11.31
C GLY A 13 -9.83 6.77 10.69
N MET A 14 -9.71 6.91 9.36
CA MET A 14 -8.58 6.40 8.57
C MET A 14 -7.25 7.06 8.94
N ALA A 15 -7.27 8.34 9.34
CA ALA A 15 -6.06 9.09 9.70
C ALA A 15 -5.38 8.54 10.96
N LYS A 16 -6.11 7.82 11.82
CA LYS A 16 -5.52 7.15 12.98
C LYS A 16 -4.55 6.05 12.58
N TYR A 17 -4.84 5.37 11.47
CA TYR A 17 -4.05 4.25 10.98
C TYR A 17 -3.08 4.66 9.87
N PHE A 18 -3.42 5.65 9.06
CA PHE A 18 -2.60 6.13 7.95
C PHE A 18 -2.31 7.61 8.13
N ASN A 19 -1.19 7.92 8.79
CA ASN A 19 -0.68 9.28 8.96
C ASN A 19 0.86 9.29 8.91
N SER A 20 1.45 10.47 8.70
CA SER A 20 2.90 10.66 8.63
C SER A 20 3.55 10.99 9.98
N THR A 21 2.75 11.17 11.02
CA THR A 21 3.16 11.75 12.31
C THR A 21 3.52 10.72 13.37
N THR A 22 2.72 9.66 13.54
CA THR A 22 2.97 8.62 14.54
C THR A 22 3.77 7.48 13.93
N ILE A 23 4.51 6.74 14.77
CA ILE A 23 5.28 5.58 14.31
C ILE A 23 4.34 4.53 13.67
N ARG A 24 3.17 4.30 14.27
CA ARG A 24 2.16 3.36 13.75
C ARG A 24 1.59 3.81 12.41
N GLY A 25 1.27 5.09 12.27
CA GLY A 25 0.78 5.68 11.03
C GLY A 25 1.78 5.48 9.89
N ARG A 26 3.05 5.82 10.14
CA ARG A 26 4.13 5.69 9.17
C ARG A 26 4.38 4.23 8.78
N ALA A 27 4.34 3.32 9.74
CA ALA A 27 4.52 1.89 9.47
C ALA A 27 3.40 1.35 8.56
N ASN A 28 2.14 1.71 8.82
CA ASN A 28 1.02 1.25 8.00
C ASN A 28 1.06 1.82 6.58
N VAL A 29 1.42 3.10 6.42
CA VAL A 29 1.60 3.70 5.09
C VAL A 29 2.70 2.95 4.33
N ALA A 30 3.85 2.68 4.96
CA ALA A 30 4.93 1.93 4.33
C ALA A 30 4.49 0.52 3.94
N LEU A 31 3.85 -0.22 4.85
CA LEU A 31 3.33 -1.56 4.58
C LEU A 31 2.31 -1.55 3.43
N ALA A 32 1.41 -0.57 3.39
CA ALA A 32 0.44 -0.43 2.31
C ALA A 32 1.12 -0.16 0.97
N THR A 33 2.15 0.70 0.93
CA THR A 33 2.93 0.96 -0.28
C THR A 33 3.63 -0.30 -0.79
N TYR A 34 4.34 -1.02 0.09
CA TYR A 34 5.02 -2.26 -0.30
C TYR A 34 4.03 -3.34 -0.74
N GLY A 35 2.92 -3.49 -0.01
CA GLY A 35 1.85 -4.41 -0.38
C GLY A 35 1.24 -4.07 -1.75
N PHE A 36 0.95 -2.80 -2.00
CA PHE A 36 0.39 -2.33 -3.27
C PHE A 36 1.33 -2.57 -4.44
N ILE A 37 2.62 -2.22 -4.30
CA ILE A 37 3.63 -2.49 -5.33
C ILE A 37 3.76 -4.00 -5.56
N GLY A 38 3.81 -4.80 -4.49
CA GLY A 38 3.87 -6.26 -4.60
C GLY A 38 2.68 -6.84 -5.35
N VAL A 39 1.46 -6.36 -5.07
CA VAL A 39 0.24 -6.74 -5.78
C VAL A 39 0.31 -6.33 -7.25
N ILE A 40 0.79 -5.13 -7.59
CA ILE A 40 0.95 -4.70 -8.99
C ILE A 40 1.93 -5.61 -9.73
N VAL A 41 3.08 -5.90 -9.12
CA VAL A 41 4.09 -6.77 -9.72
C VAL A 41 3.52 -8.16 -9.94
N LEU A 42 2.91 -8.76 -8.91
CA LEU A 42 2.26 -10.06 -9.01
C LEU A 42 1.17 -10.04 -10.08
N TYR A 43 0.31 -9.03 -10.09
CA TYR A 43 -0.73 -8.87 -11.10
C TYR A 43 -0.13 -8.85 -12.51
N ASN A 44 0.94 -8.09 -12.75
CA ASN A 44 1.61 -8.07 -14.06
C ASN A 44 2.29 -9.39 -14.42
N MET A 45 2.78 -10.15 -13.43
CA MET A 45 3.35 -11.49 -13.64
C MET A 45 2.28 -12.53 -13.98
N VAL A 46 1.13 -12.52 -13.28
CA VAL A 46 0.03 -13.47 -13.56
C VAL A 46 -0.88 -13.01 -14.69
N LYS A 47 -0.80 -11.75 -15.12
CA LYS A 47 -1.58 -11.23 -16.24
C LYS A 47 -1.16 -11.99 -17.50
N PRO A 48 -2.07 -12.76 -18.12
CA PRO A 48 -1.76 -13.45 -19.35
C PRO A 48 -1.40 -12.42 -20.42
N SER A 49 -0.18 -12.52 -20.95
CA SER A 49 0.22 -11.76 -22.13
C SER A 49 -0.74 -12.15 -23.25
N LYS A 50 -1.47 -11.17 -23.80
CA LYS A 50 -2.16 -11.39 -25.07
C LYS A 50 -1.06 -11.54 -26.12
N ALA A 51 -0.64 -12.77 -26.39
CA ALA A 51 0.06 -13.05 -27.63
C ALA A 51 -0.85 -12.53 -28.75
N PRO A 52 -0.38 -11.65 -29.66
CA PRO A 52 -1.04 -11.57 -30.94
C PRO A 52 -0.92 -12.98 -31.50
N ALA A 53 -2.06 -13.67 -31.65
CA ALA A 53 -2.13 -14.84 -32.49
C ALA A 53 -1.58 -14.39 -33.84
N LYS A 54 -0.32 -14.72 -34.12
CA LYS A 54 0.33 -14.37 -35.37
C LYS A 54 -0.54 -15.00 -36.45
N ALA A 55 -1.01 -14.14 -37.34
CA ALA A 55 -1.98 -14.44 -38.38
C ALA A 55 -1.59 -15.72 -39.13
N ALA A 56 -2.61 -16.52 -39.45
CA ALA A 56 -2.52 -17.55 -40.46
C ALA A 56 -1.95 -16.93 -41.75
N HIS A 57 -0.85 -17.49 -42.25
CA HIS A 57 -0.44 -17.46 -43.65
C HIS A 57 0.58 -18.57 -43.90
#